data_AF-A0A4Q7UHM5-F1
#
_entry.id   AF-A0A4Q7UHM5-F1
#
_cell.length_a   1.000
_cell.length_b   1.000
_cell.length_c   1.000
_cell.angle_alpha   90.00
_cell.angle_beta   90.00
_cell.angle_gamma   90.00
#
_symmetry.space_group_name_H-M   'P 1'
#
loop_
_entity.id
_entity.type
_entity.pdbx_description
1 polymer ?
#
loop_
_entity_poly.entity_id
_entity_poly.type
_entity_poly.pdbx_seq_one_letter_code
_entity_poly.pdbx_strand_id
1 'polypeptide(L)'
;MTATTHTRIAALRTDPALSLLHRSLDVYYGDPERDARMDAFYSRFVSSGDLVFDIGSHVGDHIGSFRRLGARVVAVEPQPLCLRALRAIYAEDDQVTVVDAACGALPGRTRLHVNSANPTVSTASPDFVRAANGAGGWEGEVWDTEVEVPVVTVDALIETYGVPTFAKIDVEGFEDEVLAGLSRPLPALSFEFTTIARAVAYRCLDRLTALGFDGFDVALGDDKSMTFRRWMSATELATYLRDLPHAANSGDVYCVARDRLDDLPLAEFAFPGPLRDKLVGAILSGAKTSTTGLLVGYEHANEPLPEVGQLSAVVDSAGRRVAVIELTDVRVIRLADVDLSHALAEGEGDESVAQWRAGHETFWHSAEVRAELGDPDFTVDDDTLVVTERFRLVHVA
;
A
#
# COMPACT_ATOMS: atom_id res chain seq x y z
N MET A 1 -19.49 -5.78 -8.07
CA MET A 1 -19.91 -5.23 -9.37
C MET A 1 -21.43 -5.13 -9.41
N THR A 2 -21.99 -4.21 -10.21
CA THR A 2 -23.45 -4.07 -10.33
C THR A 2 -24.03 -5.05 -11.36
N ALA A 3 -25.32 -5.35 -11.29
CA ALA A 3 -26.03 -6.14 -12.30
C ALA A 3 -25.87 -5.54 -13.71
N THR A 4 -25.86 -4.20 -13.80
CA THR A 4 -25.62 -3.46 -15.04
C THR A 4 -24.23 -3.75 -15.62
N THR A 5 -23.18 -3.77 -14.78
CA THR A 5 -21.81 -4.08 -15.22
C THR A 5 -21.72 -5.49 -15.81
N HIS A 6 -22.35 -6.49 -15.18
CA HIS A 6 -22.39 -7.85 -15.71
C HIS A 6 -23.07 -7.93 -17.08
N THR A 7 -24.17 -7.20 -17.30
CA THR A 7 -24.84 -7.13 -18.60
C THR A 7 -23.94 -6.52 -19.67
N ARG A 8 -23.18 -5.47 -19.34
CA ARG A 8 -22.25 -4.85 -20.30
C ARG A 8 -21.11 -5.79 -20.69
N ILE A 9 -20.52 -6.49 -19.73
CA ILE A 9 -19.48 -7.50 -20.01
C ILE A 9 -20.02 -8.60 -20.91
N ALA A 10 -21.23 -9.10 -20.63
CA ALA A 10 -21.86 -10.11 -21.48
C ALA A 10 -22.09 -9.60 -22.92
N ALA A 11 -22.47 -8.33 -23.09
CA ALA A 11 -22.60 -7.73 -24.41
C ALA A 11 -21.25 -7.65 -25.15
N LEU A 12 -20.18 -7.21 -24.46
CA LEU A 12 -18.84 -7.11 -25.04
C LEU A 12 -18.29 -8.48 -25.49
N ARG A 13 -18.57 -9.56 -24.73
CA ARG A 13 -18.21 -10.94 -25.11
C ARG A 13 -18.88 -11.44 -26.38
N THR A 14 -19.98 -10.82 -26.80
CA THR A 14 -20.69 -11.18 -28.04
C THR A 14 -20.43 -10.21 -29.17
N ASP A 15 -19.74 -9.09 -28.91
CA ASP A 15 -19.44 -8.07 -29.90
C ASP A 15 -18.32 -8.53 -30.85
N PRO A 16 -18.59 -8.74 -32.15
CA PRO A 16 -17.57 -9.20 -33.10
C PRO A 16 -16.40 -8.23 -33.24
N ALA A 17 -16.64 -6.93 -33.01
CA ALA A 17 -15.61 -5.90 -33.08
C ALA A 17 -14.65 -5.90 -31.88
N LEU A 18 -14.92 -6.73 -30.86
CA LEU A 18 -14.06 -6.95 -29.70
C LEU A 18 -13.61 -8.42 -29.59
N SER A 19 -13.68 -9.19 -30.69
CA SER A 19 -13.35 -10.61 -30.70
C SER A 19 -11.95 -10.93 -30.16
N LEU A 20 -10.98 -10.04 -30.36
CA LEU A 20 -9.61 -10.16 -29.85
C LEU A 20 -9.53 -10.05 -28.31
N LEU A 21 -10.55 -9.48 -27.65
CA LEU A 21 -10.63 -9.35 -26.19
C LEU A 21 -11.56 -10.39 -25.55
N HIS A 22 -12.25 -11.24 -26.32
CA HIS A 22 -13.19 -12.22 -25.76
C HIS A 22 -12.51 -13.13 -24.74
N ARG A 23 -11.31 -13.65 -25.08
CA ARG A 23 -10.51 -14.46 -24.16
C ARG A 23 -10.22 -13.71 -22.85
N SER A 24 -9.76 -12.46 -22.94
CA SER A 24 -9.48 -11.62 -21.77
C SER A 24 -10.74 -11.42 -20.92
N LEU A 25 -11.86 -11.11 -21.55
CA LEU A 25 -13.13 -10.93 -20.84
C LEU A 25 -13.62 -12.22 -20.17
N ASP A 26 -13.38 -13.39 -20.76
CA ASP A 26 -13.75 -14.69 -20.19
C ASP A 26 -12.83 -15.11 -19.04
N VAL A 27 -11.53 -14.83 -19.15
CA VAL A 27 -10.54 -15.14 -18.10
C VAL A 27 -10.73 -14.24 -16.89
N TYR A 28 -10.92 -12.93 -17.11
CA TYR A 28 -10.85 -11.97 -16.02
C TYR A 28 -12.18 -11.65 -15.34
N TYR A 29 -13.31 -11.95 -15.98
CA TYR A 29 -14.64 -11.69 -15.41
C TYR A 29 -15.48 -12.96 -15.28
N GLY A 30 -16.29 -13.04 -14.22
CA GLY A 30 -17.25 -14.13 -14.03
C GLY A 30 -16.77 -15.29 -13.16
N ASP A 31 -15.63 -15.15 -12.49
CA ASP A 31 -15.17 -16.03 -11.41
C ASP A 31 -15.24 -15.28 -10.06
N PRO A 32 -16.31 -15.48 -9.27
CA PRO A 32 -16.46 -14.84 -7.97
C PRO A 32 -15.40 -15.25 -6.94
N GLU A 33 -14.78 -16.42 -7.09
CA GLU A 33 -13.74 -16.88 -6.17
C GLU A 33 -12.44 -16.13 -6.46
N ARG A 34 -12.08 -15.97 -7.74
CA ARG A 34 -10.97 -15.10 -8.16
C ARG A 34 -11.18 -13.67 -7.69
N ASP A 35 -12.38 -13.13 -7.88
CA ASP A 35 -12.74 -11.78 -7.41
C ASP A 35 -12.50 -11.63 -5.90
N ALA A 36 -12.99 -12.58 -5.09
CA ALA A 36 -12.80 -12.55 -3.64
C ALA A 36 -11.33 -12.67 -3.21
N ARG A 37 -10.53 -13.48 -3.93
CA ARG A 37 -9.08 -13.58 -3.68
C ARG A 37 -8.36 -12.29 -3.99
N MET A 38 -8.68 -11.64 -5.11
CA MET A 38 -8.12 -10.33 -5.47
C MET A 38 -8.48 -9.27 -4.42
N ASP A 39 -9.75 -9.21 -4.00
CA ASP A 39 -10.22 -8.25 -3.01
C ASP A 39 -9.50 -8.44 -1.66
N ALA A 40 -9.40 -9.68 -1.17
CA ALA A 40 -8.69 -10.01 0.06
C ALA A 40 -7.18 -9.72 -0.01
N PHE A 41 -6.60 -9.82 -1.20
CA PHE A 41 -5.20 -9.49 -1.42
C PHE A 41 -4.96 -7.98 -1.43
N TYR A 42 -5.76 -7.22 -2.19
CA TYR A 42 -5.60 -5.77 -2.33
C TYR A 42 -6.11 -4.98 -1.12
N SER A 43 -6.97 -5.54 -0.26
CA SER A 43 -7.37 -4.92 1.00
C SER A 43 -6.22 -4.67 1.98
N ARG A 44 -5.01 -5.18 1.67
CA ARG A 44 -3.76 -4.91 2.41
C ARG A 44 -3.18 -3.54 2.09
N PHE A 45 -3.58 -2.96 0.95
CA PHE A 45 -3.05 -1.69 0.42
C PHE A 45 -4.13 -0.63 0.21
N VAL A 46 -5.38 -1.06 0.05
CA VAL A 46 -6.48 -0.22 -0.40
C VAL A 46 -7.67 -0.34 0.56
N SER A 47 -8.17 0.81 0.98
CA SER A 47 -9.35 1.02 1.81
C SER A 47 -10.42 1.83 1.08
N SER A 48 -11.63 1.84 1.63
CA SER A 48 -12.74 2.63 1.07
C SER A 48 -12.39 4.12 1.06
N GLY A 49 -12.60 4.79 -0.09
CA GLY A 49 -12.28 6.21 -0.28
C GLY A 49 -10.86 6.49 -0.77
N ASP A 50 -9.96 5.49 -0.78
CA ASP A 50 -8.61 5.66 -1.30
C ASP A 50 -8.59 5.99 -2.80
N LEU A 51 -7.54 6.67 -3.24
CA LEU A 51 -7.23 6.84 -4.65
C LEU A 51 -6.25 5.75 -5.09
N VAL A 52 -6.57 5.05 -6.18
CA VAL A 52 -5.71 4.02 -6.79
C VAL A 52 -5.43 4.38 -8.24
N PHE A 53 -4.16 4.24 -8.64
CA PHE A 53 -3.78 4.28 -10.05
C PHE A 53 -3.63 2.86 -10.58
N ASP A 54 -4.28 2.57 -11.70
CA ASP A 54 -4.17 1.31 -12.42
C ASP A 54 -3.55 1.61 -13.79
N ILE A 55 -2.24 1.37 -13.93
CA ILE A 55 -1.44 1.78 -15.08
C ILE A 55 -1.17 0.55 -15.93
N GLY A 56 -1.76 0.53 -17.14
CA GLY A 56 -1.85 -0.67 -17.97
C GLY A 56 -3.10 -1.49 -17.63
N SER A 57 -4.26 -0.83 -17.55
CA SER A 57 -5.50 -1.44 -17.05
C SER A 57 -6.04 -2.58 -17.91
N HIS A 58 -5.65 -2.70 -19.18
CA HIS A 58 -6.18 -3.68 -20.12
C HIS A 58 -7.72 -3.68 -20.14
N VAL A 59 -8.39 -4.81 -19.85
CA VAL A 59 -9.86 -4.88 -19.75
C VAL A 59 -10.42 -4.51 -18.37
N GLY A 60 -9.57 -4.14 -17.42
CA GLY A 60 -9.93 -3.48 -16.16
C GLY A 60 -10.37 -4.40 -15.03
N ASP A 61 -9.82 -5.60 -14.92
CA ASP A 61 -10.20 -6.54 -13.86
C ASP A 61 -9.73 -6.06 -12.47
N HIS A 62 -8.55 -5.44 -12.41
CA HIS A 62 -8.03 -4.78 -11.22
C HIS A 62 -8.90 -3.61 -10.77
N ILE A 63 -9.40 -2.79 -11.72
CA ILE A 63 -10.42 -1.76 -11.43
C ILE A 63 -11.61 -2.37 -10.70
N GLY A 64 -12.09 -3.53 -11.16
CA GLY A 64 -13.22 -4.25 -10.54
C GLY A 64 -12.96 -4.57 -9.07
N SER A 65 -11.75 -5.02 -8.73
CA SER A 65 -11.35 -5.30 -7.35
C SER A 65 -11.25 -4.03 -6.50
N PHE A 66 -10.54 -3.02 -6.97
CA PHE A 66 -10.39 -1.74 -6.25
C PHE A 66 -11.74 -1.05 -6.00
N ARG A 67 -12.66 -1.13 -6.98
CA ARG A 67 -14.02 -0.60 -6.82
C ARG A 67 -14.86 -1.37 -5.81
N ARG A 68 -14.72 -2.70 -5.71
CA ARG A 68 -15.37 -3.50 -4.65
C ARG A 68 -14.83 -3.17 -3.26
N LEU A 69 -13.56 -2.75 -3.16
CA LEU A 69 -12.96 -2.22 -1.93
C LEU A 69 -13.36 -0.76 -1.63
N GLY A 70 -14.09 -0.10 -2.53
CA GLY A 70 -14.59 1.27 -2.34
C GLY A 70 -13.63 2.38 -2.76
N ALA A 71 -12.52 2.06 -3.44
CA ALA A 71 -11.53 3.05 -3.87
C ALA A 71 -11.93 3.78 -5.15
N ARG A 72 -11.53 5.04 -5.30
CA ARG A 72 -11.57 5.77 -6.57
C ARG A 72 -10.39 5.35 -7.45
N VAL A 73 -10.63 5.08 -8.73
CA VAL A 73 -9.61 4.52 -9.64
C VAL A 73 -9.35 5.47 -10.81
N VAL A 74 -8.07 5.72 -11.09
CA VAL A 74 -7.61 6.31 -12.34
C VAL A 74 -6.92 5.22 -13.15
N ALA A 75 -7.58 4.80 -14.22
CA ALA A 75 -7.16 3.73 -15.12
C ALA A 75 -6.46 4.31 -16.35
N VAL A 76 -5.22 3.92 -16.62
CA VAL A 76 -4.41 4.41 -17.74
C VAL A 76 -4.25 3.26 -18.73
N GLU A 77 -4.73 3.45 -19.97
CA GLU A 77 -4.70 2.41 -21.00
C GLU A 77 -4.54 3.04 -22.39
N PRO A 78 -3.49 2.67 -23.15
CA PRO A 78 -3.27 3.22 -24.50
C PRO A 78 -3.95 2.43 -25.63
N GLN A 79 -4.33 1.16 -25.44
CA GLN A 79 -4.84 0.31 -26.51
C GLN A 79 -6.29 0.66 -26.87
N PRO A 80 -6.62 0.97 -28.14
CA PRO A 80 -7.97 1.39 -28.53
C PRO A 80 -9.08 0.39 -28.21
N LEU A 81 -8.82 -0.93 -28.35
CA LEU A 81 -9.81 -1.97 -28.05
C LEU A 81 -10.05 -2.09 -26.54
N CYS A 82 -8.99 -2.05 -25.74
CA CYS A 82 -9.06 -2.08 -24.28
C CYS A 82 -9.78 -0.85 -23.75
N LEU A 83 -9.47 0.35 -24.26
CA LEU A 83 -10.17 1.59 -23.95
C LEU A 83 -11.67 1.50 -24.24
N ARG A 84 -12.07 0.90 -25.36
CA ARG A 84 -13.48 0.70 -25.68
C ARG A 84 -14.15 -0.24 -24.67
N ALA A 85 -13.47 -1.32 -24.26
CA ALA A 85 -13.97 -2.22 -23.21
C ALA A 85 -14.10 -1.49 -21.87
N LEU A 86 -13.05 -0.80 -21.41
CA LEU A 86 -13.04 -0.04 -20.15
C LEU A 86 -14.17 1.00 -20.09
N ARG A 87 -14.29 1.83 -21.13
CA ARG A 87 -15.34 2.86 -21.24
C ARG A 87 -16.74 2.26 -21.23
N ALA A 88 -16.92 1.06 -21.79
CA ALA A 88 -18.20 0.37 -21.73
C ALA A 88 -18.47 -0.21 -20.33
N ILE A 89 -17.53 -0.98 -19.78
CA ILE A 89 -17.69 -1.65 -18.48
C ILE A 89 -17.99 -0.63 -17.38
N TYR A 90 -17.21 0.46 -17.33
CA TYR A 90 -17.23 1.45 -16.25
C TYR A 90 -17.98 2.74 -16.58
N ALA A 91 -18.80 2.78 -17.64
CA ALA A 91 -19.48 3.98 -18.14
C ALA A 91 -20.30 4.80 -17.13
N GLU A 92 -20.78 4.16 -16.06
CA GLU A 92 -21.66 4.77 -15.05
C GLU A 92 -21.03 4.77 -13.64
N ASP A 93 -19.74 4.46 -13.53
CA ASP A 93 -19.02 4.54 -12.26
C ASP A 93 -18.26 5.86 -12.21
N ASP A 94 -18.81 6.85 -11.49
CA ASP A 94 -18.21 8.19 -11.37
C ASP A 94 -16.90 8.20 -10.56
N GLN A 95 -16.57 7.08 -9.92
CA GLN A 95 -15.31 6.88 -9.23
C GLN A 95 -14.25 6.20 -10.11
N VAL A 96 -14.53 5.95 -11.40
CA VAL A 96 -13.56 5.44 -12.37
C VAL A 96 -13.28 6.49 -13.43
N THR A 97 -12.03 6.94 -13.51
CA THR A 97 -11.56 7.82 -14.58
C THR A 97 -10.66 7.03 -15.52
N VAL A 98 -10.96 7.07 -16.83
CA VAL A 98 -10.14 6.40 -17.85
C VAL A 98 -9.28 7.43 -18.60
N VAL A 99 -7.97 7.24 -18.58
CA VAL A 99 -6.96 8.06 -19.26
C VAL A 99 -6.48 7.31 -20.50
N ASP A 100 -6.75 7.91 -21.66
CA ASP A 100 -6.38 7.41 -22.99
C ASP A 100 -4.93 7.80 -23.30
N ALA A 101 -3.98 7.11 -22.67
CA ALA A 101 -2.55 7.34 -22.81
C ALA A 101 -1.74 6.13 -22.34
N ALA A 102 -0.48 6.06 -22.78
CA ALA A 102 0.53 5.28 -22.10
C ALA A 102 1.07 6.10 -20.91
N CYS A 103 1.69 5.43 -19.93
CA CYS A 103 2.45 6.10 -18.88
C CYS A 103 3.96 5.90 -19.12
N GLY A 104 4.78 6.91 -18.86
CA GLY A 104 6.22 6.85 -19.09
C GLY A 104 6.99 8.00 -18.47
N ALA A 105 8.28 8.11 -18.81
CA ALA A 105 9.21 9.01 -18.13
C ALA A 105 8.94 10.49 -18.38
N LEU A 106 8.47 10.83 -19.58
CA LEU A 106 8.27 12.20 -20.03
C LEU A 106 6.95 12.31 -20.80
N PRO A 107 6.24 13.46 -20.71
CA PRO A 107 5.05 13.69 -21.51
C PRO A 107 5.42 13.75 -23.00
N GLY A 108 4.52 13.26 -23.86
CA GLY A 108 4.78 13.25 -25.29
C GLY A 108 3.96 12.20 -26.03
N ARG A 109 4.61 11.50 -26.96
CA ARG A 109 4.01 10.41 -27.73
C ARG A 109 5.01 9.26 -27.81
N THR A 110 4.49 8.03 -27.75
CA THR A 110 5.29 6.81 -27.92
C THR A 110 4.62 5.86 -28.91
N ARG A 111 5.40 4.92 -29.42
CA ARG A 111 4.90 3.81 -30.23
C ARG A 111 4.54 2.66 -29.32
N LEU A 112 3.30 2.21 -29.44
CA LEU A 112 2.80 0.99 -28.83
C LEU A 112 2.86 -0.12 -29.88
N HIS A 113 3.62 -1.17 -29.58
CA HIS A 113 3.63 -2.41 -30.34
C HIS A 113 2.44 -3.24 -29.89
N VAL A 114 1.52 -3.54 -30.81
CA VAL A 114 0.29 -4.26 -30.53
C VAL A 114 0.42 -5.71 -30.98
N ASN A 115 0.14 -6.63 -30.07
CA ASN A 115 -0.08 -8.03 -30.39
C ASN A 115 -1.58 -8.26 -30.50
N SER A 116 -2.09 -8.24 -31.72
CA SER A 116 -3.54 -8.33 -31.95
C SER A 116 -4.12 -9.67 -31.50
N ALA A 117 -3.34 -10.75 -31.59
CA ALA A 117 -3.78 -12.09 -31.20
C ALA A 117 -3.76 -12.32 -29.68
N ASN A 118 -2.91 -11.60 -28.97
CA ASN A 118 -2.79 -11.60 -27.51
C ASN A 118 -2.62 -10.17 -26.98
N PRO A 119 -3.71 -9.38 -26.87
CA PRO A 119 -3.64 -7.98 -26.50
C PRO A 119 -3.04 -7.68 -25.13
N THR A 120 -3.01 -8.69 -24.24
CA THR A 120 -2.38 -8.61 -22.92
C THR A 120 -0.91 -8.20 -23.02
N VAL A 121 -0.15 -8.76 -23.97
CA VAL A 121 1.31 -8.55 -24.07
C VAL A 121 1.72 -7.39 -24.99
N SER A 122 0.80 -6.49 -25.31
CA SER A 122 1.12 -5.28 -26.09
C SER A 122 1.96 -4.33 -25.24
N THR A 123 2.97 -3.69 -25.83
CA THR A 123 3.99 -2.98 -25.07
C THR A 123 4.51 -1.73 -25.77
N ALA A 124 4.91 -0.72 -25.01
CA ALA A 124 5.69 0.42 -25.53
C ALA A 124 7.21 0.14 -25.54
N SER A 125 7.63 -1.04 -25.08
CA SER A 125 9.03 -1.45 -24.96
C SER A 125 9.51 -2.24 -26.18
N PRO A 126 10.33 -1.64 -27.07
CA PRO A 126 10.93 -2.39 -28.18
C PRO A 126 11.96 -3.43 -27.70
N ASP A 127 12.51 -3.27 -26.49
CA ASP A 127 13.38 -4.27 -25.86
C ASP A 127 12.62 -5.51 -25.43
N PHE A 128 11.39 -5.36 -24.93
CA PHE A 128 10.54 -6.48 -24.57
C PHE A 128 10.19 -7.33 -25.80
N VAL A 129 9.80 -6.70 -26.91
CA VAL A 129 9.55 -7.38 -28.21
C VAL A 129 10.78 -8.19 -28.66
N ARG A 130 11.99 -7.62 -28.49
CA ARG A 130 13.24 -8.33 -28.81
C ARG A 130 13.50 -9.50 -27.85
N ALA A 131 13.23 -9.33 -26.56
CA ALA A 131 13.46 -10.33 -25.54
C ALA A 131 12.52 -11.54 -25.68
N ALA A 132 11.28 -11.32 -26.11
CA ALA A 132 10.30 -12.38 -26.36
C ALA A 132 10.68 -13.27 -27.56
N ASN A 133 11.38 -12.71 -28.55
CA ASN A 133 11.72 -13.43 -29.78
C ASN A 133 12.67 -14.63 -29.50
N GLY A 134 12.13 -15.84 -29.59
CA GLY A 134 12.86 -17.08 -29.35
C GLY A 134 13.03 -17.45 -27.88
N ALA A 135 12.36 -16.73 -26.96
CA ALA A 135 12.31 -17.12 -25.56
C ALA A 135 11.30 -18.26 -25.33
N GLY A 136 11.67 -19.20 -24.46
CA GLY A 136 10.78 -20.31 -24.10
C GLY A 136 9.53 -19.80 -23.36
N GLY A 137 8.35 -20.25 -23.77
CA GLY A 137 7.06 -19.79 -23.25
C GLY A 137 6.50 -18.55 -23.95
N TRP A 138 7.21 -18.02 -24.94
CA TRP A 138 6.83 -16.83 -25.75
C TRP A 138 6.74 -17.17 -27.25
N GLU A 139 6.73 -18.47 -27.58
CA GLU A 139 6.64 -18.92 -28.96
C GLU A 139 5.31 -18.53 -29.60
N GLY A 140 5.37 -17.87 -30.76
CA GLY A 140 4.18 -17.49 -31.52
C GLY A 140 3.60 -16.13 -31.14
N GLU A 141 4.16 -15.44 -30.15
CA GLU A 141 3.82 -14.05 -29.87
C GLU A 141 4.34 -13.14 -30.99
N VAL A 142 3.44 -12.35 -31.58
CA VAL A 142 3.73 -11.49 -32.74
C VAL A 142 3.10 -10.13 -32.51
N TRP A 143 3.94 -9.10 -32.51
CA TRP A 143 3.50 -7.70 -32.53
C TRP A 143 3.34 -7.27 -33.98
N ASP A 144 2.12 -7.45 -34.49
CA ASP A 144 1.78 -7.30 -35.90
C ASP A 144 1.48 -5.86 -36.33
N THR A 145 1.23 -4.97 -35.37
CA THR A 145 0.82 -3.58 -35.62
C THR A 145 1.52 -2.61 -34.67
N GLU A 146 1.74 -1.37 -35.12
CA GLU A 146 2.20 -0.27 -34.26
C GLU A 146 1.17 0.87 -34.28
N VAL A 147 0.89 1.45 -33.11
CA VAL A 147 0.05 2.65 -32.99
C VAL A 147 0.75 3.72 -32.17
N GLU A 148 0.58 4.99 -32.55
CA GLU A 148 1.18 6.10 -31.83
C GLU A 148 0.20 6.68 -30.81
N VAL A 149 0.58 6.65 -29.54
CA VAL A 149 -0.29 7.00 -28.41
C VAL A 149 0.33 8.15 -27.59
N PRO A 150 -0.49 9.01 -26.95
CA PRO A 150 0.04 10.02 -26.04
C PRO A 150 0.66 9.36 -24.80
N VAL A 151 1.59 10.07 -24.15
CA VAL A 151 2.24 9.66 -22.91
C VAL A 151 1.97 10.67 -21.82
N VAL A 152 1.55 10.18 -20.66
CA VAL A 152 1.47 10.94 -19.39
C VAL A 152 2.52 10.42 -18.41
N THR A 153 2.94 11.24 -17.46
CA THR A 153 3.82 10.80 -16.36
C THR A 153 2.99 10.49 -15.12
N VAL A 154 3.54 9.68 -14.20
CA VAL A 154 2.89 9.43 -12.91
C VAL A 154 2.73 10.74 -12.15
N ASP A 155 3.72 11.64 -12.19
CA ASP A 155 3.62 12.97 -11.58
C ASP A 155 2.48 13.81 -12.15
N ALA A 156 2.22 13.77 -13.47
CA ALA A 156 1.11 14.48 -14.08
C ALA A 156 -0.25 13.91 -13.65
N LEU A 157 -0.34 12.60 -13.45
CA LEU A 157 -1.53 11.96 -12.86
C LEU A 157 -1.71 12.41 -11.41
N ILE A 158 -0.63 12.45 -10.61
CA ILE A 158 -0.66 12.93 -9.23
C ILE A 158 -1.12 14.39 -9.16
N GLU A 159 -0.59 15.25 -10.03
CA GLU A 159 -0.97 16.67 -10.11
C GLU A 159 -2.46 16.84 -10.41
N THR A 160 -3.00 16.00 -11.29
CA THR A 160 -4.39 16.10 -11.75
C THR A 160 -5.39 15.48 -10.77
N TYR A 161 -5.08 14.31 -10.21
CA TYR A 161 -6.03 13.47 -9.50
C TYR A 161 -5.75 13.33 -7.99
N GLY A 162 -4.55 13.72 -7.54
CA GLY A 162 -4.07 13.54 -6.19
C GLY A 162 -3.06 12.39 -6.05
N VAL A 163 -2.42 12.30 -4.89
CA VAL A 163 -1.48 11.21 -4.58
C VAL A 163 -2.26 9.93 -4.33
N PRO A 164 -2.01 8.83 -5.06
CA PRO A 164 -2.68 7.55 -4.80
C PRO A 164 -2.12 6.87 -3.55
N THR A 165 -2.98 6.14 -2.83
CA THR A 165 -2.57 5.23 -1.75
C THR A 165 -1.86 4.00 -2.31
N PHE A 166 -2.26 3.56 -3.51
CA PHE A 166 -1.67 2.44 -4.22
C PHE A 166 -1.60 2.67 -5.74
N ALA A 167 -0.51 2.25 -6.39
CA ALA A 167 -0.43 2.19 -7.85
C ALA A 167 -0.08 0.78 -8.33
N LYS A 168 -0.90 0.20 -9.21
CA LYS A 168 -0.56 -1.01 -9.97
C LYS A 168 0.05 -0.58 -11.31
N ILE A 169 1.21 -1.13 -11.65
CA ILE A 169 1.90 -0.89 -12.92
C ILE A 169 2.04 -2.24 -13.63
N ASP A 170 1.50 -2.33 -14.83
CA ASP A 170 1.48 -3.56 -15.65
C ASP A 170 1.55 -3.19 -17.13
N VAL A 171 2.75 -2.91 -17.63
CA VAL A 171 2.94 -2.26 -18.94
C VAL A 171 3.89 -3.06 -19.85
N GLU A 172 4.08 -4.33 -19.53
CA GLU A 172 4.76 -5.34 -20.34
C GLU A 172 6.20 -4.93 -20.70
N GLY A 173 7.06 -4.75 -19.69
CA GLY A 173 8.48 -4.46 -19.88
C GLY A 173 8.81 -2.99 -20.10
N PHE A 174 7.88 -2.09 -19.78
CA PHE A 174 8.03 -0.63 -19.81
C PHE A 174 7.93 0.00 -18.40
N GLU A 175 8.00 -0.82 -17.34
CA GLU A 175 7.74 -0.41 -15.95
C GLU A 175 8.78 0.60 -15.45
N ASP A 176 10.04 0.45 -15.85
CA ASP A 176 11.12 1.34 -15.45
C ASP A 176 10.95 2.75 -16.03
N GLU A 177 10.40 2.87 -17.24
CA GLU A 177 10.04 4.14 -17.86
C GLU A 177 8.84 4.79 -17.14
N VAL A 178 7.84 4.01 -16.72
CA VAL A 178 6.74 4.52 -15.87
C VAL A 178 7.30 5.09 -14.56
N LEU A 179 8.18 4.35 -13.89
CA LEU A 179 8.78 4.75 -12.61
C LEU A 179 9.77 5.91 -12.74
N ALA A 180 10.36 6.12 -13.92
CA ALA A 180 11.16 7.32 -14.20
C ALA A 180 10.30 8.59 -14.22
N GLY A 181 9.00 8.47 -14.52
CA GLY A 181 8.02 9.56 -14.50
C GLY A 181 7.38 9.84 -13.13
N LEU A 182 7.87 9.20 -12.06
CA LEU A 182 7.46 9.41 -10.67
C LEU A 182 8.59 10.10 -9.88
N SER A 183 8.37 11.29 -9.33
CA SER A 183 9.41 12.05 -8.62
C SER A 183 9.36 11.93 -7.09
N ARG A 184 8.42 11.17 -6.54
CA ARG A 184 8.20 11.07 -5.08
C ARG A 184 7.79 9.64 -4.68
N PRO A 185 8.04 9.21 -3.44
CA PRO A 185 7.51 7.95 -2.97
C PRO A 185 5.97 7.98 -2.95
N LEU A 186 5.38 6.82 -3.19
CA LEU A 186 3.97 6.53 -2.90
C LEU A 186 3.92 5.63 -1.65
N PRO A 187 2.80 5.59 -0.91
CA PRO A 187 2.69 4.69 0.25
C PRO A 187 2.96 3.22 -0.14
N ALA A 188 2.37 2.78 -1.25
CA ALA A 188 2.62 1.48 -1.83
C ALA A 188 2.43 1.50 -3.35
N LEU A 189 3.09 0.58 -4.05
CA LEU A 189 2.84 0.28 -5.46
C LEU A 189 3.22 -1.15 -5.78
N SER A 190 2.80 -1.66 -6.93
CA SER A 190 3.37 -2.86 -7.52
C SER A 190 3.71 -2.65 -8.98
N PHE A 191 4.71 -3.39 -9.46
CA PHE A 191 5.05 -3.44 -10.88
C PHE A 191 5.20 -4.89 -11.34
N GLU A 192 4.71 -5.19 -12.54
CA GLU A 192 4.89 -6.50 -13.15
C GLU A 192 6.36 -6.73 -13.57
N PHE A 193 6.81 -7.97 -13.54
CA PHE A 193 8.07 -8.36 -14.14
C PHE A 193 7.92 -9.66 -14.93
N THR A 194 8.71 -9.80 -15.98
CA THR A 194 8.85 -11.05 -16.71
C THR A 194 10.30 -11.56 -16.63
N THR A 195 10.44 -12.88 -16.66
CA THR A 195 11.77 -13.53 -16.63
C THR A 195 12.58 -13.26 -17.90
N ILE A 196 11.92 -12.95 -19.02
CA ILE A 196 12.60 -12.55 -20.26
C ILE A 196 13.17 -11.13 -20.17
N ALA A 197 12.63 -10.29 -19.28
CA ALA A 197 13.02 -8.89 -19.12
C ALA A 197 13.52 -8.54 -17.70
N ARG A 198 14.21 -9.46 -16.99
CA ARG A 198 14.71 -9.23 -15.61
C ARG A 198 15.49 -7.92 -15.40
N ALA A 199 16.18 -7.47 -16.44
CA ALA A 199 16.92 -6.21 -16.37
C ALA A 199 16.02 -4.99 -16.12
N VAL A 200 14.76 -5.03 -16.58
CA VAL A 200 13.75 -4.00 -16.27
C VAL A 200 13.46 -4.01 -14.77
N ALA A 201 13.17 -5.18 -14.19
CA ALA A 201 12.90 -5.31 -12.77
C ALA A 201 14.05 -4.78 -11.90
N TYR A 202 15.31 -5.01 -12.28
CA TYR A 202 16.45 -4.43 -11.54
C TYR A 202 16.46 -2.90 -11.58
N ARG A 203 16.18 -2.29 -12.75
CA ARG A 203 16.08 -0.83 -12.86
C ARG A 203 14.89 -0.28 -12.08
N CYS A 204 13.77 -0.99 -12.02
CA CYS A 204 12.64 -0.66 -11.14
C CYS A 204 13.06 -0.66 -9.67
N LEU A 205 13.77 -1.69 -9.20
CA LEU A 205 14.25 -1.78 -7.82
C LEU A 205 15.23 -0.66 -7.47
N ASP A 206 16.17 -0.34 -8.37
CA ASP A 206 17.11 0.78 -8.19
C ASP A 206 16.35 2.12 -8.11
N ARG A 207 15.39 2.34 -9.01
CA ARG A 207 14.57 3.57 -9.03
C ARG A 207 13.74 3.71 -7.76
N LEU A 208 13.09 2.65 -7.32
CA LEU A 208 12.23 2.67 -6.13
C LEU A 208 13.06 2.85 -4.85
N THR A 209 14.22 2.23 -4.77
CA THR A 209 15.16 2.45 -3.66
C THR A 209 15.61 3.91 -3.62
N ALA A 210 15.91 4.51 -4.77
CA ALA A 210 16.26 5.93 -4.86
C ALA A 210 15.09 6.88 -4.48
N LEU A 211 13.83 6.43 -4.63
CA LEU A 211 12.63 7.16 -4.21
C LEU A 211 12.29 6.96 -2.72
N GLY A 212 12.98 6.06 -2.01
CA GLY A 212 12.78 5.81 -0.58
C GLY A 212 11.93 4.58 -0.24
N PHE A 213 11.70 3.68 -1.21
CA PHE A 213 11.10 2.37 -0.92
C PHE A 213 12.15 1.44 -0.29
N ASP A 214 11.75 0.72 0.75
CA ASP A 214 12.63 -0.15 1.56
C ASP A 214 12.00 -1.51 1.88
N GLY A 215 10.76 -1.74 1.45
CA GLY A 215 10.08 -3.03 1.56
C GLY A 215 9.62 -3.57 0.23
N PHE A 216 10.09 -4.77 -0.08
CA PHE A 216 9.74 -5.47 -1.31
C PHE A 216 9.31 -6.92 -1.02
N ASP A 217 8.20 -7.37 -1.61
CA ASP A 217 7.80 -8.78 -1.66
C ASP A 217 7.34 -9.07 -3.10
N VAL A 218 7.09 -10.33 -3.44
CA VAL A 218 6.78 -10.76 -4.80
C VAL A 218 5.63 -11.77 -4.81
N ALA A 219 4.72 -11.65 -5.76
CA ALA A 219 3.74 -12.67 -6.07
C ALA A 219 4.05 -13.25 -7.46
N LEU A 220 4.17 -14.57 -7.57
CA LEU A 220 4.38 -15.23 -8.86
C LEU A 220 3.04 -15.59 -9.51
N GLY A 221 2.94 -15.41 -10.82
CA GLY A 221 1.71 -15.68 -11.57
C GLY A 221 0.49 -14.90 -11.04
N ASP A 222 -0.70 -15.47 -11.23
CA ASP A 222 -1.98 -14.83 -10.83
C ASP A 222 -2.57 -15.38 -9.51
N ASP A 223 -1.76 -16.07 -8.70
CA ASP A 223 -2.24 -16.73 -7.46
C ASP A 223 -2.60 -15.73 -6.35
N LYS A 224 -2.27 -14.43 -6.53
CA LYS A 224 -2.54 -13.34 -5.58
C LYS A 224 -2.11 -13.69 -4.15
N SER A 225 -0.89 -14.20 -4.02
CA SER A 225 -0.25 -14.52 -2.74
C SER A 225 1.20 -14.02 -2.74
N MET A 226 1.59 -13.30 -1.69
CA MET A 226 2.99 -12.96 -1.43
C MET A 226 3.81 -14.23 -1.18
N THR A 227 4.95 -14.31 -1.83
CA THR A 227 5.87 -15.46 -1.80
C THR A 227 6.54 -15.56 -0.44
N PHE A 228 7.04 -14.44 0.08
CA PHE A 228 7.82 -14.44 1.33
C PHE A 228 6.97 -14.04 2.54
N ARG A 229 5.88 -13.30 2.32
CA ARG A 229 5.01 -12.76 3.37
C ARG A 229 5.78 -11.93 4.39
N ARG A 230 6.88 -11.34 3.93
CA ARG A 230 7.74 -10.42 4.66
C ARG A 230 8.33 -9.47 3.64
N TRP A 231 8.52 -8.24 4.08
CA TRP A 231 9.16 -7.24 3.26
C TRP A 231 10.69 -7.39 3.32
N MET A 232 11.29 -7.54 2.16
CA MET A 232 12.72 -7.75 1.93
C MET A 232 13.37 -6.47 1.42
N SER A 233 14.70 -6.39 1.49
CA SER A 233 15.47 -5.34 0.82
C SER A 233 15.48 -5.54 -0.70
N ALA A 234 15.74 -4.45 -1.46
CA ALA A 234 15.91 -4.52 -2.90
C ALA A 234 17.02 -5.50 -3.32
N THR A 235 18.12 -5.57 -2.56
CA THR A 235 19.24 -6.50 -2.84
C THR A 235 18.84 -7.97 -2.66
N GLU A 236 18.11 -8.30 -1.60
CA GLU A 236 17.61 -9.66 -1.41
C GLU A 236 16.63 -10.04 -2.53
N LEU A 237 15.71 -9.15 -2.90
CA LEU A 237 14.75 -9.43 -3.96
C LEU A 237 15.44 -9.54 -5.33
N ALA A 238 16.39 -8.67 -5.65
CA ALA A 238 17.16 -8.76 -6.89
C ALA A 238 17.91 -10.10 -7.00
N THR A 239 18.44 -10.60 -5.89
CA THR A 239 19.06 -11.93 -5.81
C THR A 239 18.06 -13.03 -6.13
N TYR A 240 16.86 -12.97 -5.56
CA TYR A 240 15.78 -13.92 -5.85
C TYR A 240 15.37 -13.89 -7.32
N LEU A 241 15.12 -12.71 -7.90
CA LEU A 241 14.69 -12.55 -9.29
C LEU A 241 15.74 -13.08 -10.28
N ARG A 242 17.03 -12.90 -9.97
CA ARG A 242 18.15 -13.45 -10.76
C ARG A 242 18.10 -14.97 -10.84
N ASP A 243 17.83 -15.61 -9.70
CA ASP A 243 17.90 -17.07 -9.56
C ASP A 243 16.56 -17.75 -9.92
N LEU A 244 15.50 -16.97 -10.12
CA LEU A 244 14.18 -17.46 -10.53
C LEU A 244 14.25 -18.15 -11.90
N PRO A 245 13.73 -19.38 -12.08
CA PRO A 245 13.77 -20.06 -13.37
C PRO A 245 12.85 -19.38 -14.40
N HIS A 246 13.18 -19.44 -15.68
CA HIS A 246 12.33 -18.91 -16.76
C HIS A 246 10.92 -19.52 -16.80
N ALA A 247 10.76 -20.75 -16.30
CA ALA A 247 9.45 -21.40 -16.17
C ALA A 247 8.47 -20.67 -15.22
N ALA A 248 8.97 -19.79 -14.34
CA ALA A 248 8.11 -18.92 -13.53
C ALA A 248 7.38 -17.87 -14.39
N ASN A 249 7.88 -17.59 -15.60
CA ASN A 249 7.36 -16.65 -16.59
C ASN A 249 7.28 -15.19 -16.13
N SER A 250 6.34 -14.86 -15.25
CA SER A 250 6.08 -13.50 -14.75
C SER A 250 5.52 -13.46 -13.33
N GLY A 251 5.41 -12.26 -12.78
CA GLY A 251 4.80 -11.98 -11.49
C GLY A 251 4.82 -10.49 -11.17
N ASP A 252 4.37 -10.14 -9.97
CA ASP A 252 4.35 -8.76 -9.49
C ASP A 252 5.31 -8.56 -8.31
N VAL A 253 6.09 -7.50 -8.36
CA VAL A 253 6.83 -7.00 -7.20
C VAL A 253 5.97 -5.97 -6.48
N TYR A 254 5.70 -6.19 -5.19
CA TYR A 254 4.99 -5.27 -4.31
C TYR A 254 5.99 -4.47 -3.49
N CYS A 255 5.79 -3.16 -3.45
CA CYS A 255 6.73 -2.20 -2.91
C CYS A 255 6.00 -1.33 -1.89
N VAL A 256 6.62 -1.11 -0.74
CA VAL A 256 6.15 -0.18 0.29
C VAL A 256 7.29 0.74 0.69
N ALA A 257 6.96 2.00 0.96
CA ALA A 257 7.86 2.91 1.65
C ALA A 257 7.52 2.82 3.15
N ARG A 258 8.32 2.05 3.93
CA ARG A 258 7.97 1.70 5.32
C ARG A 258 8.29 2.77 6.36
N ASP A 259 8.79 3.93 5.95
CA ASP A 259 8.29 5.24 6.37
C ASP A 259 9.30 6.37 6.15
N ARG A 260 8.78 7.54 5.81
CA ARG A 260 9.37 8.79 6.28
C ARG A 260 8.91 8.96 7.73
N LEU A 261 9.63 8.34 8.66
CA LEU A 261 9.48 8.58 10.12
C LEU A 261 9.28 10.08 10.40
N ASP A 262 9.91 10.91 9.58
CA ASP A 262 9.86 12.36 9.66
C ASP A 262 8.49 13.02 9.56
N ASP A 263 7.54 12.39 8.88
CA ASP A 263 6.23 12.96 8.60
C ASP A 263 5.16 12.46 9.60
N LEU A 264 5.49 11.48 10.46
CA LEU A 264 4.57 10.93 11.45
C LEU A 264 4.51 11.76 12.74
N PRO A 265 3.32 11.86 13.39
CA PRO A 265 3.18 12.34 14.76
C PRO A 265 4.11 11.57 15.71
N LEU A 266 4.60 12.25 16.74
CA LEU A 266 5.47 11.61 17.73
C LEU A 266 4.63 10.83 18.74
N ALA A 267 5.03 9.60 19.02
CA ALA A 267 4.58 8.83 20.17
C ALA A 267 5.67 8.88 21.25
N GLU A 268 5.42 9.65 22.30
CA GLU A 268 6.35 9.81 23.43
C GLU A 268 5.89 8.95 24.61
N PHE A 269 6.76 8.04 25.06
CA PHE A 269 6.49 7.18 26.21
C PHE A 269 7.27 7.68 27.42
N ALA A 270 6.61 8.45 28.29
CA ALA A 270 7.21 9.20 29.40
C ALA A 270 8.23 10.27 28.95
N PHE A 271 8.78 11.01 29.92
CA PHE A 271 9.83 12.01 29.68
C PHE A 271 11.17 11.39 29.23
N PRO A 272 12.03 12.13 28.51
CA PRO A 272 13.37 11.65 28.16
C PRO A 272 14.15 11.19 29.40
N GLY A 273 14.66 9.97 29.38
CA GLY A 273 15.40 9.38 30.49
C GLY A 273 15.20 7.86 30.63
N PRO A 274 15.66 7.27 31.76
CA PRO A 274 15.68 5.82 31.95
C PRO A 274 14.31 5.14 31.82
N LEU A 275 13.22 5.84 32.18
CA LEU A 275 11.87 5.32 32.02
C LEU A 275 11.50 5.21 30.54
N ARG A 276 11.64 6.28 29.75
CA ARG A 276 11.41 6.25 28.29
C ARG A 276 12.25 5.16 27.63
N ASP A 277 13.53 5.04 27.98
CA ASP A 277 14.41 4.02 27.39
C ASP A 277 13.92 2.59 27.68
N LYS A 278 13.43 2.33 28.91
CA LYS A 278 12.81 1.05 29.28
C LYS A 278 11.54 0.79 28.47
N LEU A 279 10.66 1.78 28.35
CA LEU A 279 9.38 1.65 27.65
C LEU A 279 9.58 1.45 26.15
N VAL A 280 10.46 2.23 25.53
CA VAL A 280 10.84 2.07 24.12
C VAL A 280 11.45 0.69 23.89
N GLY A 281 12.35 0.21 24.76
CA GLY A 281 12.88 -1.15 24.66
C GLY A 281 11.80 -2.24 24.76
N ALA A 282 10.77 -2.04 25.59
CA ALA A 282 9.63 -2.95 25.70
C ALA A 282 8.75 -2.93 24.43
N ILE A 283 8.57 -1.77 23.80
CA ILE A 283 7.84 -1.65 22.52
C ILE A 283 8.61 -2.37 21.40
N LEU A 284 9.91 -2.09 21.28
CA LEU A 284 10.77 -2.68 20.24
C LEU A 284 10.89 -4.20 20.35
N SER A 285 10.76 -4.76 21.56
CA SER A 285 10.71 -6.21 21.79
C SER A 285 9.31 -6.81 21.63
N GLY A 286 8.27 -5.99 21.45
CA GLY A 286 6.87 -6.42 21.38
C GLY A 286 6.25 -6.77 22.73
N ALA A 287 6.95 -6.53 23.84
CA ALA A 287 6.44 -6.77 25.19
C ALA A 287 5.38 -5.74 25.61
N LYS A 288 5.55 -4.47 25.19
CA LYS A 288 4.57 -3.38 25.40
C LYS A 288 3.74 -3.18 24.14
N THR A 289 2.42 -3.30 24.28
CA THR A 289 1.40 -3.22 23.21
C THR A 289 0.20 -2.37 23.60
N SER A 290 0.26 -1.70 24.76
CA SER A 290 -0.72 -0.70 25.17
C SER A 290 -0.07 0.42 25.97
N THR A 291 -0.79 1.53 26.09
CA THR A 291 -0.42 2.68 26.92
C THR A 291 -1.65 3.38 27.48
N THR A 292 -1.44 4.23 28.48
CA THR A 292 -2.48 4.97 29.18
C THR A 292 -2.07 6.43 29.38
N GLY A 293 -2.86 7.36 28.85
CA GLY A 293 -2.73 8.79 29.08
C GLY A 293 -3.88 9.34 29.94
N LEU A 294 -3.67 10.50 30.55
CA LEU A 294 -4.73 11.23 31.25
C LEU A 294 -5.58 12.01 30.25
N LEU A 295 -6.92 11.91 30.32
CA LEU A 295 -7.80 12.69 29.45
C LEU A 295 -7.57 14.20 29.62
N VAL A 296 -7.37 14.65 30.86
CA VAL A 296 -7.12 16.06 31.17
C VAL A 296 -5.85 16.60 30.49
N GLY A 297 -4.87 15.73 30.16
CA GLY A 297 -3.69 16.13 29.41
C GLY A 297 -4.04 16.60 28.00
N TYR A 298 -4.86 15.82 27.29
CA TYR A 298 -5.38 16.17 25.97
C TYR A 298 -6.22 17.45 26.00
N GLU A 299 -7.10 17.57 26.99
CA GLU A 299 -7.95 18.76 27.17
C GLU A 299 -7.11 20.03 27.46
N HIS A 300 -6.08 19.91 28.29
CA HIS A 300 -5.19 21.01 28.64
C HIS A 300 -4.35 21.48 27.44
N ALA A 301 -3.79 20.53 26.68
CA ALA A 301 -3.01 20.82 25.48
C ALA A 301 -3.88 21.25 24.28
N ASN A 302 -5.21 21.12 24.40
CA ASN A 302 -6.16 21.30 23.29
C ASN A 302 -5.79 20.39 22.09
N GLU A 303 -5.40 19.16 22.39
CA GLU A 303 -5.05 18.13 21.43
C GLU A 303 -6.25 17.19 21.18
N PRO A 304 -6.47 16.76 19.91
CA PRO A 304 -7.49 15.78 19.63
C PRO A 304 -7.15 14.43 20.28
N LEU A 305 -8.17 13.67 20.65
CA LEU A 305 -7.97 12.28 21.06
C LEU A 305 -7.46 11.44 19.89
N PRO A 306 -6.62 10.43 20.15
CA PRO A 306 -6.12 9.55 19.11
C PRO A 306 -7.24 8.71 18.49
N GLU A 307 -7.04 8.31 17.23
CA GLU A 307 -8.00 7.48 16.50
C GLU A 307 -7.41 6.10 16.15
N VAL A 308 -8.27 5.08 16.10
CA VAL A 308 -7.88 3.75 15.62
C VAL A 308 -7.40 3.85 14.17
N GLY A 309 -6.27 3.19 13.87
CA GLY A 309 -5.58 3.26 12.57
C GLY A 309 -4.52 4.36 12.49
N GLN A 310 -4.42 5.25 13.49
CA GLN A 310 -3.39 6.28 13.52
C GLN A 310 -1.98 5.65 13.62
N LEU A 311 -1.09 6.09 12.72
CA LEU A 311 0.34 5.78 12.74
C LEU A 311 1.11 6.87 13.48
N SER A 312 2.04 6.46 14.35
CA SER A 312 2.91 7.38 15.09
C SER A 312 4.34 6.85 15.16
N ALA A 313 5.31 7.75 15.11
CA ALA A 313 6.72 7.43 15.27
C ALA A 313 7.12 7.43 16.76
N VAL A 314 7.56 6.28 17.25
CA VAL A 314 8.12 6.14 18.61
C VAL A 314 9.46 6.84 18.66
N VAL A 315 9.68 7.69 19.67
CA VAL A 315 10.95 8.41 19.88
C VAL A 315 11.70 7.92 21.10
N ASP A 316 13.02 7.80 20.99
CA ASP A 316 13.91 7.52 22.13
C ASP A 316 14.23 8.79 22.95
N SER A 317 15.01 8.65 24.03
CA SER A 317 15.41 9.78 24.87
C SER A 317 16.38 10.76 24.21
N ALA A 318 16.95 10.41 23.05
CA ALA A 318 17.74 11.31 22.22
C ALA A 318 16.89 12.04 21.17
N GLY A 319 15.57 11.82 21.16
CA GLY A 319 14.65 12.39 20.17
C GLY A 319 14.73 11.72 18.80
N ARG A 320 15.39 10.55 18.69
CA ARG A 320 15.46 9.79 17.45
C ARG A 320 14.19 8.95 17.31
N ARG A 321 13.59 8.98 16.12
CA ARG A 321 12.49 8.10 15.76
C ARG A 321 13.04 6.68 15.52
N VAL A 322 12.53 5.70 16.28
CA VAL A 322 13.11 4.34 16.34
C VAL A 322 12.15 3.24 15.92
N ALA A 323 10.86 3.55 15.81
CA ALA A 323 9.84 2.60 15.38
C ALA A 323 8.56 3.32 14.94
N VAL A 324 7.67 2.58 14.28
CA VAL A 324 6.31 3.02 13.95
C VAL A 324 5.32 2.07 14.57
N ILE A 325 4.32 2.64 15.25
CA ILE A 325 3.20 1.92 15.83
C ILE A 325 1.90 2.37 15.19
N GLU A 326 0.94 1.45 15.11
CA GLU A 326 -0.44 1.73 14.68
C GLU A 326 -1.39 1.46 15.84
N LEU A 327 -2.28 2.41 16.13
CA LEU A 327 -3.32 2.25 17.13
C LEU A 327 -4.41 1.29 16.63
N THR A 328 -4.79 0.35 17.48
CA THR A 328 -5.75 -0.73 17.20
C THR A 328 -7.02 -0.66 18.05
N ASP A 329 -6.96 0.06 19.17
CA ASP A 329 -8.09 0.31 20.07
C ASP A 329 -7.82 1.59 20.86
N VAL A 330 -8.83 2.45 21.00
CA VAL A 330 -8.78 3.67 21.82
C VAL A 330 -10.06 3.75 22.63
N ARG A 331 -9.94 3.86 23.96
CA ARG A 331 -11.10 3.95 24.86
C ARG A 331 -10.86 5.00 25.94
N VAL A 332 -11.87 5.85 26.15
CA VAL A 332 -11.94 6.75 27.30
C VAL A 332 -12.72 6.06 28.41
N ILE A 333 -12.06 5.72 29.52
CA ILE A 333 -12.66 5.01 30.65
C ILE A 333 -12.22 5.66 31.97
N ARG A 334 -12.90 5.32 33.07
CA ARG A 334 -12.43 5.72 34.40
C ARG A 334 -11.18 4.92 34.76
N LEU A 335 -10.29 5.51 35.54
CA LEU A 335 -9.07 4.87 36.02
C LEU A 335 -9.38 3.56 36.77
N ALA A 336 -10.45 3.52 37.55
CA ALA A 336 -10.90 2.31 38.24
C ALA A 336 -11.37 1.18 37.31
N ASP A 337 -11.72 1.49 36.06
CA ASP A 337 -12.24 0.52 35.08
C ASP A 337 -11.13 -0.09 34.20
N VAL A 338 -9.86 0.29 34.42
CA VAL A 338 -8.71 -0.33 33.72
C VAL A 338 -8.56 -1.79 34.18
N ASP A 339 -8.67 -2.71 33.22
CA ASP A 339 -8.60 -4.14 33.49
C ASP A 339 -7.17 -4.69 33.50
N LEU A 340 -7.03 -5.92 34.01
CA LEU A 340 -5.75 -6.62 34.07
C LEU A 340 -5.17 -6.90 32.67
N SER A 341 -6.00 -7.11 31.65
CA SER A 341 -5.49 -7.36 30.29
C SER A 341 -4.77 -6.13 29.74
N HIS A 342 -5.27 -4.93 30.03
CA HIS A 342 -4.63 -3.69 29.63
C HIS A 342 -3.34 -3.46 30.40
N ALA A 343 -3.38 -3.62 31.73
CA ALA A 343 -2.21 -3.47 32.60
C ALA A 343 -1.06 -4.42 32.20
N LEU A 344 -1.36 -5.68 31.89
CA LEU A 344 -0.35 -6.65 31.42
C LEU A 344 0.21 -6.28 30.04
N ALA A 345 -0.62 -5.74 29.15
CA ALA A 345 -0.21 -5.36 27.80
C ALA A 345 0.69 -4.10 27.79
N GLU A 346 0.72 -3.32 28.88
CA GLU A 346 1.67 -2.22 29.02
C GLU A 346 3.13 -2.70 29.15
N GLY A 347 3.36 -3.99 29.41
CA GLY A 347 4.67 -4.62 29.26
C GLY A 347 5.73 -4.15 30.25
N GLU A 348 5.35 -3.50 31.35
CA GLU A 348 6.28 -2.85 32.27
C GLU A 348 6.79 -3.75 33.40
N GLY A 349 6.25 -4.97 33.47
CA GLY A 349 6.54 -5.98 34.51
C GLY A 349 5.50 -6.05 35.63
N ASP A 350 4.37 -5.34 35.50
CA ASP A 350 3.27 -5.43 36.46
C ASP A 350 2.52 -6.75 36.32
N GLU A 351 2.17 -7.36 37.46
CA GLU A 351 1.42 -8.62 37.53
C GLU A 351 -0.03 -8.40 38.00
N SER A 352 -0.39 -7.16 38.33
CA SER A 352 -1.71 -6.78 38.83
C SER A 352 -2.06 -5.33 38.50
N VAL A 353 -3.36 -5.02 38.42
CA VAL A 353 -3.85 -3.64 38.24
C VAL A 353 -3.37 -2.72 39.37
N ALA A 354 -3.23 -3.24 40.60
CA ALA A 354 -2.74 -2.45 41.72
C ALA A 354 -1.27 -2.01 41.57
N GLN A 355 -0.40 -2.87 41.05
CA GLN A 355 1.00 -2.52 40.76
C GLN A 355 1.09 -1.50 39.62
N TRP A 356 0.39 -1.78 38.52
CA TRP A 356 0.27 -0.87 37.38
C TRP A 356 -0.22 0.53 37.81
N ARG A 357 -1.27 0.57 38.63
CA ARG A 357 -1.85 1.82 39.14
C ARG A 357 -0.87 2.59 40.02
N ALA A 358 -0.16 1.91 40.92
CA ALA A 358 0.84 2.56 41.76
C ALA A 358 1.98 3.19 40.93
N GLY A 359 2.41 2.51 39.85
CA GLY A 359 3.39 3.04 38.90
C GLY A 359 2.88 4.28 38.18
N HIS A 360 1.65 4.23 37.66
CA HIS A 360 1.02 5.34 36.96
C HIS A 360 0.77 6.55 37.87
N GLU A 361 0.26 6.34 39.09
CA GLU A 361 0.08 7.42 40.08
C GLU A 361 1.41 8.07 40.45
N THR A 362 2.48 7.28 40.62
CA THR A 362 3.83 7.83 40.84
C THR A 362 4.27 8.74 39.69
N PHE A 363 4.00 8.33 38.44
CA PHE A 363 4.33 9.13 37.26
C PHE A 363 3.46 10.39 37.15
N TRP A 364 2.13 10.27 37.29
CA TRP A 364 1.19 11.39 37.17
C TRP A 364 1.29 12.40 38.32
N HIS A 365 1.77 12.00 39.49
CA HIS A 365 2.03 12.90 40.62
C HIS A 365 3.45 13.49 40.61
N SER A 366 4.25 13.21 39.57
CA SER A 366 5.58 13.78 39.42
C SER A 366 5.55 15.31 39.27
N ALA A 367 6.67 15.95 39.59
CA ALA A 367 6.80 17.40 39.46
C ALA A 367 6.67 17.84 37.99
N GLU A 368 7.14 17.01 37.07
CA GLU A 368 7.10 17.21 35.63
C GLU A 368 5.66 17.23 35.11
N VAL A 369 4.83 16.22 35.41
CA VAL A 369 3.42 16.19 34.98
C VAL A 369 2.62 17.35 35.58
N ARG A 370 2.84 17.65 36.86
CA ARG A 370 2.20 18.79 37.54
C ARG A 370 2.57 20.13 36.90
N ALA A 371 3.83 20.27 36.47
CA ALA A 371 4.28 21.46 35.76
C ALA A 371 3.64 21.56 34.36
N GLU A 372 3.50 20.45 33.62
CA GLU A 372 2.83 20.42 32.31
C GLU A 372 1.35 20.78 32.40
N LEU A 373 0.64 20.29 33.42
CA LEU A 373 -0.77 20.61 33.65
C LEU A 373 -0.98 22.00 34.28
N GLY A 374 0.09 22.66 34.72
CA GLY A 374 0.02 23.94 35.43
C GLY A 374 -0.69 23.86 36.80
N ASP A 375 -0.75 22.66 37.39
CA ASP A 375 -1.42 22.39 38.67
C ASP A 375 -0.47 21.65 39.64
N PRO A 376 0.12 22.35 40.63
CA PRO A 376 1.05 21.75 41.58
C PRO A 376 0.41 20.76 42.56
N ASP A 377 -0.92 20.80 42.70
CA ASP A 377 -1.69 19.96 43.62
C ASP A 377 -2.45 18.85 42.87
N PHE A 378 -2.20 18.69 41.56
CA PHE A 378 -2.84 17.67 40.74
C PHE A 378 -2.70 16.26 41.33
N THR A 379 -3.82 15.56 41.38
CA THR A 379 -3.96 14.18 41.85
C THR A 379 -5.00 13.46 40.98
N VAL A 380 -4.97 12.13 41.04
CA VAL A 380 -5.96 11.27 40.39
C VAL A 380 -6.70 10.45 41.43
N ASP A 381 -7.89 9.99 41.07
CA ASP A 381 -8.77 9.12 41.85
C ASP A 381 -9.47 8.10 40.94
N ASP A 382 -10.39 7.31 41.51
CA ASP A 382 -11.10 6.25 40.79
C ASP A 382 -11.95 6.76 39.61
N ASP A 383 -12.47 7.99 39.69
CA ASP A 383 -13.35 8.57 38.67
C ASP A 383 -12.58 9.39 37.63
N THR A 384 -11.26 9.57 37.80
CA THR A 384 -10.39 10.21 36.83
C THR A 384 -10.46 9.50 35.48
N LEU A 385 -10.71 10.25 34.41
CA LEU A 385 -10.79 9.68 33.06
C LEU A 385 -9.39 9.52 32.45
N VAL A 386 -9.16 8.34 31.88
CA VAL A 386 -7.94 7.98 31.16
C VAL A 386 -8.27 7.58 29.73
N VAL A 387 -7.32 7.84 28.84
CA VAL A 387 -7.33 7.37 27.47
C VAL A 387 -6.44 6.13 27.42
N THR A 388 -7.08 4.96 27.24
CA THR A 388 -6.38 3.69 27.05
C THR A 388 -6.22 3.40 25.58
N GLU A 389 -5.01 3.04 25.17
CA GLU A 389 -4.66 2.79 23.77
C GLU A 389 -4.02 1.40 23.66
N ARG A 390 -4.40 0.64 22.63
CA ARG A 390 -3.67 -0.57 22.21
C ARG A 390 -3.04 -0.34 20.86
N PHE A 391 -1.85 -0.86 20.64
CA PHE A 391 -1.14 -0.68 19.38
C PHE A 391 -0.36 -1.92 18.96
N ARG A 392 0.01 -1.94 17.68
CA ARG A 392 0.95 -2.93 17.13
C ARG A 392 2.18 -2.22 16.59
N LEU A 393 3.34 -2.86 16.76
CA LEU A 393 4.58 -2.46 16.11
C LEU A 393 4.50 -2.79 14.61
N VAL A 394 4.61 -1.77 13.76
CA VAL A 394 4.55 -1.89 12.30
C VAL A 394 5.96 -2.03 11.73
N HIS A 395 6.90 -1.21 12.23
CA HIS A 395 8.26 -1.11 11.72
C HIS A 395 9.25 -0.69 12.81
N VAL A 396 10.50 -1.14 12.69
CA VAL A 396 11.65 -0.73 13.53
C VAL A 396 12.67 -0.09 12.60
N ALA A 397 13.15 1.10 12.96
CA ALA A 397 14.07 1.93 12.18
C ALA A 397 15.50 1.36 12.08
#